data_AF-A0A517PC17-F1
#
_entry.id   AF-A0A517PC17-F1
#
_cell.length_a   1.000
_cell.length_b   1.000
_cell.length_c   1.000
_cell.angle_alpha   90.00
_cell.angle_beta   90.00
_cell.angle_gamma   90.00
#
_symmetry.space_group_name_H-M   'P 1'
#
loop_
_entity.id
_entity.type
_entity.pdbx_description
1 polymer ?
#
loop_
_entity_poly.entity_id
_entity_poly.type
_entity_poly.pdbx_seq_one_letter_code
_entity_poly.pdbx_strand_id
1 'polypeptide(L)'
;MTAPLFTLSHVSLPGRPGRPRLDDVSLTIPPGVTAVVGASGAGKSSLLEVLVGFEAPSSGMIKRGAPPSGDGEAGGLFWVPSDLGLWPGETVMGHLLAVQPERDEAAAEALLDRFGLAGVADRRPGTLSAGERSRLALARAVASGAGVLVLDEPLAHVDPAALPGLWAVLREHWDGTADGVRRSVVFAIHDPAAALRESTHCVALADGRVRFAGPTTELHENPPDRATGALLGPLNELPDGPRRFVRAERLELAPQADGPLTVVRTAPAGPVTTTELTDPAGTRTVLHHRPGPPLPVGARVATRLAFALLAAVLLGVAAGCDGGGADGPALRFAEVRVRATPNAGPQLPAPRGVGIGPGNEAYVLDDAGRVLVFSPEGEELRRWDMPSNVQGNPEGICVYRPPGVDEWLVAVADTHYHRVVLFTTAGEVVTEWGVEGDEPGNFRFPVAVTADDAGRLYVGEYGGNDRVQVFSPHPENAPLRSIGSFGTGPGQFSRASGVAWVPPASAGGDGESGDAFVLVADAFGDRIQRFTTEGDYRGVLGGDDAVSLHSPYDLARAADGTLWIPEYHGGRITALRADGTLLGRWSGDADSSDGRTGPLVTPWGLDVDRTGRVWIADTGNRRLVTLVP
;
A
#
# COMPACT_ATOMS: atom_id res chain seq x y z
N MET A 1 15.40 -29.26 12.13
CA MET A 1 14.53 -29.24 10.93
C MET A 1 13.14 -29.62 11.38
N THR A 2 12.17 -28.71 11.26
CA THR A 2 10.75 -28.97 11.51
C THR A 2 10.23 -29.97 10.48
N ALA A 3 9.36 -30.89 10.89
CA ALA A 3 8.75 -31.86 9.98
C ALA A 3 7.89 -31.13 8.92
N PRO A 4 7.85 -31.63 7.67
CA PRO A 4 7.06 -31.00 6.61
C PRO A 4 5.56 -31.11 6.89
N LEU A 5 4.80 -30.09 6.48
CA LEU A 5 3.34 -30.09 6.55
C LEU A 5 2.74 -31.08 5.55
N PHE A 6 3.25 -31.09 4.31
CA PHE A 6 2.88 -32.07 3.30
C PHE A 6 4.11 -32.58 2.54
N THR A 7 4.09 -33.86 2.16
CA THR A 7 5.06 -34.48 1.27
C THR A 7 4.34 -35.28 0.21
N LEU A 8 4.55 -34.92 -1.05
CA LEU A 8 4.03 -35.59 -2.24
C LEU A 8 5.19 -36.31 -2.93
N SER A 9 4.96 -37.55 -3.34
CA SER A 9 5.93 -38.35 -4.08
C SER A 9 5.27 -38.93 -5.32
N HIS A 10 5.71 -38.47 -6.50
CA HIS A 10 5.26 -38.94 -7.81
C HIS A 10 3.73 -38.89 -8.02
N VAL A 11 3.09 -37.85 -7.48
CA VAL A 11 1.64 -37.69 -7.49
C VAL A 11 1.16 -37.30 -8.87
N SER A 12 0.29 -38.13 -9.46
CA SER A 12 -0.36 -37.81 -10.73
C SER A 12 -1.87 -37.83 -10.59
N LEU A 13 -2.53 -36.95 -11.33
CA LEU A 13 -3.98 -36.86 -11.40
C LEU A 13 -4.42 -36.70 -12.86
N PRO A 14 -5.21 -37.65 -13.39
CA PRO A 14 -5.61 -37.62 -14.78
C PRO A 14 -6.53 -36.43 -15.05
N GLY A 15 -6.54 -35.98 -16.30
CA GLY A 15 -7.39 -34.90 -16.78
C GLY A 15 -8.01 -35.25 -18.13
N ARG A 16 -8.21 -34.25 -18.98
CA ARG A 16 -8.61 -34.50 -20.37
C ARG A 16 -7.47 -35.20 -21.12
N PRO A 17 -7.75 -35.98 -22.18
CA PRO A 17 -6.70 -36.62 -22.98
C PRO A 17 -5.63 -35.61 -23.41
N GLY A 18 -4.36 -35.90 -23.08
CA GLY A 18 -3.22 -35.03 -23.38
C GLY A 18 -3.03 -33.81 -22.46
N ARG A 19 -3.86 -33.63 -21.43
CA ARG A 19 -3.77 -32.56 -20.43
C ARG A 19 -4.05 -33.11 -19.02
N PRO A 20 -3.05 -33.71 -18.36
CA PRO A 20 -3.18 -34.13 -16.96
C PRO A 20 -3.42 -32.92 -16.05
N ARG A 21 -4.14 -33.15 -14.94
CA ARG A 21 -4.37 -32.11 -13.92
C ARG A 21 -3.16 -31.96 -13.00
N LEU A 22 -2.52 -33.09 -12.68
CA LEU A 22 -1.22 -33.19 -12.03
C LEU A 22 -0.39 -34.28 -12.71
N ASP A 23 0.90 -34.03 -12.93
CA ASP A 23 1.77 -34.89 -13.72
C ASP A 23 3.11 -35.09 -12.99
N ASP A 24 3.25 -36.24 -12.33
CA ASP A 24 4.45 -36.64 -11.58
C ASP A 24 4.95 -35.59 -10.56
N VAL A 25 4.02 -35.06 -9.77
CA VAL A 25 4.30 -34.02 -8.77
C VAL A 25 5.00 -34.62 -7.55
N SER A 26 6.24 -34.19 -7.32
CA SER A 26 6.99 -34.44 -6.09
C SER A 26 7.29 -33.09 -5.43
N LEU A 27 6.79 -32.91 -4.20
CA LEU A 27 6.75 -31.61 -3.53
C LEU A 27 6.82 -31.80 -2.02
N THR A 28 7.53 -30.90 -1.34
CA THR A 28 7.45 -30.76 0.12
C THR A 28 6.97 -29.36 0.47
N ILE A 29 5.91 -29.29 1.27
CA ILE A 29 5.35 -28.03 1.80
C ILE A 29 5.73 -27.96 3.28
N PRO A 30 6.49 -26.94 3.73
CA PRO A 30 6.81 -26.76 5.13
C PRO A 30 5.62 -26.18 5.92
N PRO A 31 5.62 -26.27 7.26
CA PRO A 31 4.69 -25.51 8.08
C PRO A 31 4.85 -24.00 7.87
N GLY A 32 3.76 -23.24 8.04
CA GLY A 32 3.71 -21.80 7.80
C GLY A 32 2.73 -21.45 6.67
N VAL A 33 3.00 -20.33 6.00
CA VAL A 33 2.10 -19.76 4.98
C VAL A 33 2.68 -19.96 3.58
N THR A 34 1.99 -20.77 2.77
CA THR A 34 2.39 -21.18 1.41
C THR A 34 1.36 -20.72 0.38
N ALA A 35 1.80 -19.95 -0.62
CA ALA A 35 0.98 -19.60 -1.78
C ALA A 35 1.18 -20.63 -2.91
N VAL A 36 0.10 -20.99 -3.59
CA VAL A 36 0.10 -21.77 -4.82
C VAL A 36 -0.26 -20.84 -5.97
N VAL A 37 0.69 -20.62 -6.88
CA VAL A 37 0.58 -19.67 -8.00
C VAL A 37 0.67 -20.40 -9.33
N GLY A 38 0.03 -19.86 -10.35
CA GLY A 38 -0.02 -20.47 -11.67
C GLY A 38 -1.18 -19.94 -12.52
N ALA A 39 -1.02 -20.03 -13.84
CA ALA A 39 -2.08 -19.65 -14.78
C ALA A 39 -3.38 -20.46 -14.54
N SER A 40 -4.50 -19.95 -15.07
CA SER A 40 -5.74 -20.72 -15.05
C SER A 40 -5.54 -22.06 -15.75
N GLY A 41 -5.97 -23.16 -15.10
CA GLY A 41 -5.77 -24.53 -15.60
C GLY A 41 -4.40 -25.15 -15.31
N ALA A 42 -3.50 -24.47 -14.59
CA ALA A 42 -2.18 -25.01 -14.24
C ALA A 42 -2.19 -26.21 -13.26
N GLY A 43 -3.33 -26.48 -12.62
CA GLY A 43 -3.49 -27.56 -11.64
C GLY A 43 -3.55 -27.10 -10.17
N LYS A 44 -3.73 -25.80 -9.88
CA LYS A 44 -3.79 -25.26 -8.50
C LYS A 44 -4.87 -25.93 -7.64
N SER A 45 -6.13 -25.84 -8.05
CA SER A 45 -7.26 -26.46 -7.35
C SER A 45 -7.08 -27.96 -7.22
N SER A 46 -6.57 -28.62 -8.26
CA SER A 46 -6.26 -30.06 -8.23
C SER A 46 -5.19 -30.42 -7.20
N LEU A 47 -4.15 -29.60 -7.05
CA LEU A 47 -3.17 -29.77 -6.00
C LEU A 47 -3.82 -29.64 -4.62
N LEU A 48 -4.67 -28.62 -4.42
CA LEU A 48 -5.36 -28.42 -3.14
C LEU A 48 -6.31 -29.58 -2.82
N GLU A 49 -7.08 -30.05 -3.80
CA GLU A 49 -8.02 -31.19 -3.67
C GLU A 49 -7.30 -32.48 -3.24
N VAL A 50 -6.12 -32.78 -3.81
CA VAL A 50 -5.35 -33.97 -3.39
C VAL A 50 -4.69 -33.77 -2.03
N LEU A 51 -4.28 -32.54 -1.67
CA LEU A 51 -3.73 -32.21 -0.34
C LEU A 51 -4.75 -32.42 0.77
N VAL A 52 -6.02 -32.04 0.54
CA VAL A 52 -7.11 -32.21 1.52
C VAL A 52 -7.74 -33.61 1.48
N GLY A 53 -7.36 -34.44 0.50
CA GLY A 53 -7.89 -35.79 0.32
C GLY A 53 -9.29 -35.84 -0.29
N PHE A 54 -9.75 -34.74 -0.92
CA PHE A 54 -11.02 -34.71 -1.65
C PHE A 54 -10.97 -35.58 -2.91
N GLU A 55 -9.82 -35.63 -3.57
CA GLU A 55 -9.55 -36.50 -4.71
C GLU A 55 -8.33 -37.37 -4.45
N ALA A 56 -8.44 -38.66 -4.77
CA ALA A 56 -7.32 -39.59 -4.66
C ALA A 56 -6.46 -39.53 -5.94
N PRO A 57 -5.13 -39.42 -5.82
CA PRO A 57 -4.27 -39.42 -7.00
C PRO A 57 -4.28 -40.80 -7.68
N SER A 58 -4.09 -40.83 -9.00
CA SER A 58 -4.01 -42.09 -9.76
C SER A 58 -2.71 -42.86 -9.51
N SER A 59 -1.66 -42.15 -9.10
CA SER A 59 -0.37 -42.70 -8.72
C SER A 59 0.33 -41.79 -7.72
N GLY A 60 1.34 -42.32 -7.04
CA GLY A 60 2.11 -41.60 -6.04
C GLY A 60 1.50 -41.65 -4.64
N MET A 61 2.10 -40.91 -3.72
CA MET A 61 1.71 -40.90 -2.30
C MET A 61 1.74 -39.49 -1.74
N ILE A 62 0.78 -39.19 -0.86
CA ILE A 62 0.71 -37.93 -0.12
C ILE A 62 0.80 -38.28 1.37
N LYS A 63 1.72 -37.63 2.07
CA LYS A 63 1.87 -37.69 3.53
C LYS A 63 1.61 -36.31 4.10
N ARG A 64 0.73 -36.23 5.09
CA ARG A 64 0.51 -35.03 5.89
C ARG A 64 1.28 -35.15 7.21
N GLY A 65 2.06 -34.13 7.55
CA GLY A 65 2.75 -34.02 8.83
C GLY A 65 1.91 -33.35 9.90
N ALA A 66 2.48 -33.23 11.11
CA ALA A 66 1.84 -32.56 12.24
C ALA A 66 1.91 -31.02 12.09
N PRO A 67 0.89 -30.28 12.57
CA PRO A 67 0.93 -28.82 12.61
C PRO A 67 1.99 -28.27 13.58
N PRO A 68 2.44 -27.00 13.42
CA PRO A 68 3.63 -26.47 14.09
C PRO A 68 3.55 -26.08 15.59
N SER A 69 2.46 -26.31 16.34
CA SER A 69 2.45 -25.96 17.79
C SER A 69 1.49 -26.76 18.68
N GLY A 70 2.00 -27.20 19.84
CA GLY A 70 1.28 -27.63 21.04
C GLY A 70 1.14 -29.15 21.19
N ASP A 71 1.43 -29.69 22.39
CA ASP A 71 1.35 -31.12 22.76
C ASP A 71 -0.09 -31.72 22.74
N GLY A 72 -0.99 -31.16 21.92
CA GLY A 72 -2.34 -31.64 21.67
C GLY A 72 -2.45 -32.33 20.32
N GLU A 73 -3.36 -33.31 20.22
CA GLU A 73 -3.70 -33.97 18.97
C GLU A 73 -3.98 -32.95 17.86
N ALA A 74 -3.51 -33.27 16.64
CA ALA A 74 -3.52 -32.39 15.48
C ALA A 74 -4.83 -31.59 15.36
N GLY A 75 -4.74 -30.26 15.51
CA GLY A 75 -5.79 -29.36 15.05
C GLY A 75 -6.12 -29.75 13.60
N GLY A 76 -7.41 -29.99 13.33
CA GLY A 76 -7.90 -30.54 12.07
C GLY A 76 -7.48 -29.73 10.83
N LEU A 77 -7.81 -30.23 9.64
CA LEU A 77 -7.70 -29.43 8.42
C LEU A 77 -9.06 -28.86 8.07
N PHE A 78 -9.09 -27.60 7.68
CA PHE A 78 -10.26 -26.97 7.11
C PHE A 78 -9.99 -26.58 5.67
N TRP A 79 -10.94 -26.86 4.77
CA TRP A 79 -10.83 -26.57 3.35
C TRP A 79 -11.91 -25.58 2.93
N VAL A 80 -11.49 -24.52 2.24
CA VAL A 80 -12.37 -23.64 1.47
C VAL A 80 -12.16 -23.96 -0.01
N PRO A 81 -13.07 -24.71 -0.65
CA PRO A 81 -13.03 -24.96 -2.09
C PRO A 81 -13.31 -23.68 -2.89
N SER A 82 -13.05 -23.71 -4.20
CA SER A 82 -13.28 -22.58 -5.10
C SER A 82 -14.75 -22.18 -5.25
N ASP A 83 -15.68 -23.11 -5.02
CA ASP A 83 -17.11 -22.84 -4.93
C ASP A 83 -17.56 -22.37 -3.54
N LEU A 84 -16.59 -22.11 -2.64
CA LEU A 84 -16.74 -21.65 -1.26
C LEU A 84 -17.36 -22.68 -0.30
N GLY A 85 -17.94 -23.77 -0.80
CA GLY A 85 -18.50 -24.86 0.00
C GLY A 85 -19.58 -24.42 0.98
N LEU A 86 -20.37 -23.38 0.67
CA LEU A 86 -21.40 -22.85 1.57
C LEU A 86 -22.68 -23.71 1.54
N TRP A 87 -23.33 -23.89 2.70
CA TRP A 87 -24.54 -24.69 2.84
C TRP A 87 -25.80 -23.87 2.55
N PRO A 88 -26.58 -24.19 1.49
CA PRO A 88 -27.70 -23.33 1.07
C PRO A 88 -28.81 -23.15 2.11
N GLY A 89 -29.01 -24.16 2.97
CA GLY A 89 -30.04 -24.16 4.01
C GLY A 89 -29.64 -23.44 5.29
N GLU A 90 -28.34 -23.15 5.47
CA GLU A 90 -27.80 -22.63 6.71
C GLU A 90 -27.67 -21.10 6.67
N THR A 91 -27.85 -20.46 7.82
CA THR A 91 -27.68 -19.01 8.01
C THR A 91 -26.19 -18.63 8.07
N VAL A 92 -25.85 -17.36 7.86
CA VAL A 92 -24.47 -16.87 8.02
C VAL A 92 -23.93 -17.21 9.42
N MET A 93 -24.73 -16.97 10.47
CA MET A 93 -24.39 -17.37 11.84
C MET A 93 -24.20 -18.88 11.98
N GLY A 94 -25.17 -19.66 11.50
CA GLY A 94 -25.12 -21.11 11.62
C GLY A 94 -23.94 -21.75 10.88
N HIS A 95 -23.37 -21.11 9.85
CA HIS A 95 -22.15 -21.58 9.22
C HIS A 95 -20.96 -21.59 10.18
N LEU A 96 -20.81 -20.56 11.01
CA LEU A 96 -19.73 -20.47 12.00
C LEU A 96 -19.99 -21.42 13.17
N LEU A 97 -21.22 -21.41 13.70
CA LEU A 97 -21.60 -22.30 14.81
C LEU A 97 -21.43 -23.78 14.45
N ALA A 98 -21.71 -24.18 13.21
CA ALA A 98 -21.61 -25.57 12.79
C ALA A 98 -20.17 -26.12 12.77
N VAL A 99 -19.14 -25.25 12.68
CA VAL A 99 -17.73 -25.66 12.62
C VAL A 99 -16.97 -25.41 13.91
N GLN A 100 -17.55 -24.64 14.84
CA GLN A 100 -16.99 -24.41 16.16
C GLN A 100 -17.26 -25.60 17.09
N PRO A 101 -16.26 -26.07 17.86
CA PRO A 101 -16.46 -27.14 18.84
C PRO A 101 -17.50 -26.79 19.91
N GLU A 102 -17.48 -25.55 20.41
CA GLU A 102 -18.31 -25.09 21.55
C GLU A 102 -19.61 -24.39 21.13
N ARG A 103 -19.77 -24.09 19.82
CA ARG A 103 -20.91 -23.34 19.27
C ARG A 103 -21.17 -22.05 20.03
N ASP A 104 -20.11 -21.30 20.31
CA ASP A 104 -20.17 -20.03 21.02
C ASP A 104 -20.69 -18.94 20.08
N GLU A 105 -21.96 -18.56 20.27
CA GLU A 105 -22.64 -17.53 19.50
C GLU A 105 -21.99 -16.16 19.65
N ALA A 106 -21.51 -15.79 20.84
CA ALA A 106 -20.85 -14.51 21.05
C ALA A 106 -19.51 -14.44 20.31
N ALA A 107 -18.73 -15.54 20.33
CA ALA A 107 -17.49 -15.63 19.56
C ALA A 107 -17.77 -15.64 18.04
N ALA A 108 -18.84 -16.29 17.59
CA ALA A 108 -19.26 -16.28 16.19
C ALA A 108 -19.70 -14.88 15.74
N GLU A 109 -20.49 -14.15 16.54
CA GLU A 109 -20.89 -12.77 16.27
C GLU A 109 -19.68 -11.84 16.15
N ALA A 110 -18.76 -11.90 17.11
CA ALA A 110 -17.53 -11.11 17.08
C ALA A 110 -16.70 -11.39 15.83
N LEU A 111 -16.65 -12.65 15.38
CA LEU A 111 -15.96 -13.01 14.15
C LEU A 111 -16.69 -12.52 12.90
N LEU A 112 -18.02 -12.59 12.85
CA LEU A 112 -18.80 -12.02 11.75
C LEU A 112 -18.60 -10.51 11.63
N ASP A 113 -18.51 -9.79 12.74
CA ASP A 113 -18.23 -8.36 12.76
C ASP A 113 -16.87 -8.05 12.11
N ARG A 114 -15.82 -8.79 12.47
CA ARG A 114 -14.48 -8.67 11.86
C ARG A 114 -14.45 -8.94 10.35
N PHE A 115 -15.36 -9.77 9.86
CA PHE A 115 -15.53 -10.03 8.42
C PHE A 115 -16.56 -9.10 7.76
N GLY A 116 -17.14 -8.14 8.49
CA GLY A 116 -18.16 -7.21 8.02
C GLY A 116 -19.45 -7.90 7.59
N LEU A 117 -19.88 -8.90 8.35
CA LEU A 117 -21.06 -9.74 8.10
C LEU A 117 -22.11 -9.69 9.22
N ALA A 118 -21.89 -8.90 10.27
CA ALA A 118 -22.81 -8.78 11.41
C ALA A 118 -24.25 -8.44 10.97
N GLY A 119 -24.42 -7.49 10.05
CA GLY A 119 -25.73 -7.06 9.54
C GLY A 119 -26.47 -8.10 8.67
N VAL A 120 -25.85 -9.24 8.35
CA VAL A 120 -26.42 -10.30 7.52
C VAL A 120 -26.39 -11.68 8.20
N ALA A 121 -26.20 -11.73 9.53
CA ALA A 121 -26.06 -12.98 10.30
C ALA A 121 -27.20 -14.00 10.08
N ASP A 122 -28.46 -13.53 9.95
CA ASP A 122 -29.63 -14.39 9.75
C ASP A 122 -29.88 -14.77 8.28
N ARG A 123 -29.12 -14.19 7.34
CA ARG A 123 -29.32 -14.43 5.91
C ARG A 123 -28.74 -15.78 5.50
N ARG A 124 -29.19 -16.29 4.34
CA ARG A 124 -28.66 -17.51 3.72
C ARG A 124 -27.76 -17.17 2.53
N PRO A 125 -26.78 -18.04 2.16
CA PRO A 125 -25.82 -17.76 1.09
C PRO A 125 -26.42 -17.30 -0.24
N GLY A 126 -27.59 -17.82 -0.63
CA GLY A 126 -28.27 -17.45 -1.87
C GLY A 126 -28.74 -15.99 -1.94
N THR A 127 -28.76 -15.28 -0.81
CA THR A 127 -29.16 -13.86 -0.71
C THR A 127 -27.97 -12.90 -0.53
N LEU A 128 -26.76 -13.44 -0.45
CA LEU A 128 -25.52 -12.68 -0.26
C LEU A 128 -24.90 -12.31 -1.61
N SER A 129 -24.19 -11.19 -1.66
CA SER A 129 -23.27 -10.83 -2.74
C SER A 129 -22.10 -11.81 -2.85
N ALA A 130 -21.39 -11.80 -3.98
CA ALA A 130 -20.22 -12.66 -4.16
C ALA A 130 -19.12 -12.39 -3.11
N GLY A 131 -18.84 -11.12 -2.81
CA GLY A 131 -17.88 -10.73 -1.78
C GLY A 131 -18.31 -11.13 -0.37
N GLU A 132 -19.60 -11.03 -0.03
CA GLU A 132 -20.11 -11.54 1.26
C GLU A 132 -19.98 -13.06 1.38
N ARG A 133 -20.23 -13.82 0.31
CA ARG A 133 -20.02 -15.28 0.31
C ARG A 133 -18.55 -15.64 0.51
N SER A 134 -17.63 -14.96 -0.17
CA SER A 134 -16.18 -15.13 0.02
C SER A 134 -15.76 -14.86 1.46
N ARG A 135 -16.24 -13.75 2.05
CA ARG A 135 -15.99 -13.39 3.45
C ARG A 135 -16.56 -14.43 4.42
N LEU A 136 -17.77 -14.95 4.16
CA LEU A 136 -18.38 -16.00 4.98
C LEU A 136 -17.57 -17.29 4.96
N ALA A 137 -17.08 -17.71 3.79
CA ALA A 137 -16.28 -18.91 3.65
C ALA A 137 -14.98 -18.84 4.47
N LEU A 138 -14.33 -17.67 4.47
CA LEU A 138 -13.16 -17.38 5.29
C LEU A 138 -13.48 -17.27 6.78
N ALA A 139 -14.54 -16.56 7.15
CA ALA A 139 -15.00 -16.47 8.54
C ALA A 139 -15.26 -17.88 9.11
N ARG A 140 -15.89 -18.75 8.33
CA ARG A 140 -16.09 -20.16 8.69
C ARG A 140 -14.78 -20.92 8.84
N ALA A 141 -13.80 -20.70 7.95
CA ALA A 141 -12.49 -21.34 8.07
C ALA A 141 -11.75 -20.92 9.35
N VAL A 142 -11.82 -19.64 9.72
CA VAL A 142 -11.24 -19.12 10.96
C VAL A 142 -11.98 -19.66 12.18
N ALA A 143 -13.33 -19.70 12.13
CA ALA A 143 -14.18 -20.21 13.20
C ALA A 143 -13.92 -21.69 13.52
N SER A 144 -13.46 -22.48 12.56
CA SER A 144 -13.21 -23.90 12.77
C SER A 144 -12.04 -24.18 13.71
N GLY A 145 -11.19 -23.19 13.99
CA GLY A 145 -9.99 -23.35 14.83
C GLY A 145 -8.97 -24.35 14.29
N ALA A 146 -9.04 -24.69 13.00
CA ALA A 146 -8.19 -25.71 12.40
C ALA A 146 -6.71 -25.31 12.43
N GLY A 147 -5.83 -26.30 12.67
CA GLY A 147 -4.39 -26.10 12.67
C GLY A 147 -3.81 -25.93 11.25
N VAL A 148 -4.57 -26.37 10.24
CA VAL A 148 -4.21 -26.26 8.83
C VAL A 148 -5.40 -25.74 8.03
N LEU A 149 -5.22 -24.62 7.33
CA LEU A 149 -6.20 -24.08 6.40
C LEU A 149 -5.74 -24.30 4.95
N VAL A 150 -6.63 -24.81 4.12
CA VAL A 150 -6.42 -24.91 2.67
C VAL A 150 -7.46 -24.08 1.96
N LEU A 151 -7.05 -23.08 1.18
CA LEU A 151 -7.96 -22.07 0.65
C LEU A 151 -7.79 -21.93 -0.87
N ASP A 152 -8.84 -22.17 -1.65
CA ASP A 152 -8.81 -22.04 -3.10
C ASP A 152 -9.44 -20.71 -3.53
N GLU A 153 -8.60 -19.73 -3.88
CA GLU A 153 -9.00 -18.39 -4.34
C GLU A 153 -10.05 -17.69 -3.46
N PRO A 154 -9.86 -17.66 -2.12
CA PRO A 154 -10.94 -17.30 -1.19
C PRO A 154 -11.39 -15.83 -1.29
N LEU A 155 -10.58 -14.95 -1.87
CA LEU A 155 -10.80 -13.50 -1.94
C LEU A 155 -11.03 -12.98 -3.37
N ALA A 156 -11.26 -13.86 -4.35
CA ALA A 156 -11.36 -13.48 -5.77
C ALA A 156 -12.48 -12.49 -6.10
N HIS A 157 -13.53 -12.43 -5.27
CA HIS A 157 -14.72 -11.59 -5.49
C HIS A 157 -14.89 -10.48 -4.45
N VAL A 158 -13.87 -10.24 -3.64
CA VAL A 158 -13.89 -9.20 -2.61
C VAL A 158 -13.37 -7.89 -3.20
N ASP A 159 -14.00 -6.80 -2.81
CA ASP A 159 -13.55 -5.45 -3.16
C ASP A 159 -12.08 -5.24 -2.73
N PRO A 160 -11.20 -4.76 -3.63
CA PRO A 160 -9.81 -4.43 -3.31
C PRO A 160 -9.62 -3.60 -2.03
N ALA A 161 -10.54 -2.68 -1.71
CA ALA A 161 -10.46 -1.84 -0.51
C ALA A 161 -10.62 -2.64 0.80
N ALA A 162 -11.35 -3.75 0.78
CA ALA A 162 -11.56 -4.61 1.95
C ALA A 162 -10.43 -5.63 2.17
N LEU A 163 -9.60 -5.88 1.15
CA LEU A 163 -8.54 -6.89 1.20
C LEU A 163 -7.52 -6.66 2.34
N PRO A 164 -6.98 -5.45 2.58
CA PRO A 164 -6.00 -5.24 3.65
C PRO A 164 -6.52 -5.62 5.05
N GLY A 165 -7.77 -5.27 5.36
CA GLY A 165 -8.41 -5.61 6.63
C GLY A 165 -8.62 -7.12 6.78
N LEU A 166 -9.11 -7.79 5.73
CA LEU A 166 -9.31 -9.24 5.74
C LEU A 166 -7.98 -10.00 5.87
N TRP A 167 -6.93 -9.58 5.17
CA TRP A 167 -5.60 -10.17 5.33
C TRP A 167 -5.04 -9.93 6.74
N ALA A 168 -5.33 -8.80 7.39
CA ALA A 168 -4.95 -8.59 8.78
C ALA A 168 -5.63 -9.59 9.73
N VAL A 169 -6.93 -9.86 9.52
CA VAL A 169 -7.67 -10.87 10.30
C VAL A 169 -7.08 -12.27 10.10
N LEU A 170 -6.78 -12.64 8.86
CA LEU A 170 -6.17 -13.94 8.56
C LEU A 170 -4.76 -14.07 9.15
N ARG A 171 -3.95 -13.00 9.11
CA ARG A 171 -2.62 -12.95 9.72
C ARG A 171 -2.65 -13.17 11.21
N GLU A 172 -3.48 -12.42 11.92
CA GLU A 172 -3.65 -12.59 13.36
C GLU A 172 -4.00 -14.04 13.74
N HIS A 173 -4.85 -14.68 12.92
CA HIS A 173 -5.26 -16.06 13.12
C HIS A 173 -4.12 -17.06 12.91
N TRP A 174 -3.40 -17.00 11.78
CA TRP A 174 -2.35 -17.99 11.52
C TRP A 174 -1.05 -17.74 12.27
N ASP A 175 -0.78 -16.50 12.69
CA ASP A 175 0.32 -16.17 13.59
C ASP A 175 0.01 -16.59 15.04
N GLY A 176 -1.25 -16.91 15.34
CA GLY A 176 -1.70 -17.30 16.67
C GLY A 176 -1.63 -16.14 17.66
N THR A 177 -1.86 -14.91 17.20
CA THR A 177 -1.69 -13.71 18.05
C THR A 177 -2.74 -13.68 19.17
N ALA A 178 -3.93 -14.22 18.91
CA ALA A 178 -5.03 -14.24 19.87
C ALA A 178 -4.95 -15.40 20.89
N ASP A 179 -4.43 -16.56 20.50
CA ASP A 179 -4.49 -17.79 21.29
C ASP A 179 -3.15 -18.50 21.50
N GLY A 180 -2.06 -17.94 20.97
CA GLY A 180 -0.71 -18.50 21.03
C GLY A 180 -0.48 -19.71 20.11
N VAL A 181 -1.47 -20.10 19.28
CA VAL A 181 -1.39 -21.29 18.42
C VAL A 181 -1.10 -20.87 16.98
N ARG A 182 0.12 -21.13 16.51
CA ARG A 182 0.45 -20.93 15.08
C ARG A 182 -0.22 -21.99 14.21
N ARG A 183 -0.74 -21.54 13.08
CA ARG A 183 -1.42 -22.38 12.09
C ARG A 183 -0.65 -22.38 10.78
N SER A 184 -0.87 -23.40 9.97
CA SER A 184 -0.33 -23.43 8.61
C SER A 184 -1.41 -23.17 7.60
N VAL A 185 -1.09 -22.44 6.53
CA VAL A 185 -2.03 -22.08 5.48
C VAL A 185 -1.43 -22.39 4.13
N VAL A 186 -2.20 -23.09 3.30
CA VAL A 186 -1.88 -23.31 1.88
C VAL A 186 -3.00 -22.70 1.07
N PHE A 187 -2.71 -21.68 0.26
CA PHE A 187 -3.76 -20.99 -0.49
C PHE A 187 -3.40 -20.78 -1.96
N ALA A 188 -4.37 -20.95 -2.85
CA ALA A 188 -4.23 -20.58 -4.26
C ALA A 188 -4.61 -19.10 -4.46
N ILE A 189 -3.81 -18.38 -5.24
CA ILE A 189 -4.04 -16.97 -5.51
C ILE A 189 -3.57 -16.57 -6.91
N HIS A 190 -4.22 -15.55 -7.47
CA HIS A 190 -3.89 -14.96 -8.76
C HIS A 190 -3.23 -13.57 -8.67
N ASP A 191 -3.28 -12.94 -7.49
CA ASP A 191 -2.65 -11.66 -7.22
C ASP A 191 -1.18 -11.86 -6.77
N PRO A 192 -0.20 -11.41 -7.57
CA PRO A 192 1.22 -11.43 -7.21
C PRO A 192 1.55 -10.67 -5.92
N ALA A 193 0.89 -9.54 -5.67
CA ALA A 193 1.23 -8.67 -4.54
C ALA A 193 0.83 -9.32 -3.22
N ALA A 194 -0.37 -9.89 -3.15
CA ALA A 194 -0.80 -10.69 -2.01
C ALA A 194 0.05 -11.96 -1.84
N ALA A 195 0.44 -12.66 -2.92
CA ALA A 195 1.34 -13.79 -2.82
C ALA A 195 2.69 -13.41 -2.17
N LEU A 196 3.31 -12.31 -2.62
CA LEU A 196 4.57 -11.79 -2.08
C LEU A 196 4.46 -11.33 -0.63
N ARG A 197 3.36 -10.67 -0.28
CA ARG A 197 3.15 -10.07 1.05
C ARG A 197 2.79 -11.11 2.11
N GLU A 198 1.92 -12.04 1.77
CA GLU A 198 1.29 -12.91 2.76
C GLU A 198 2.00 -14.27 2.90
N SER A 199 2.77 -14.70 1.90
CA SER A 199 3.41 -16.02 1.90
C SER A 199 4.92 -15.98 2.15
N THR A 200 5.38 -16.99 2.89
CA THR A 200 6.82 -17.24 3.08
C THR A 200 7.36 -18.25 2.06
N HIS A 201 6.49 -19.13 1.56
CA HIS A 201 6.79 -20.14 0.55
C HIS A 201 5.83 -20.03 -0.62
N CYS A 202 6.32 -20.36 -1.82
CA CYS A 202 5.53 -20.43 -3.04
C CYS A 202 5.70 -21.78 -3.73
N VAL A 203 4.61 -22.28 -4.28
CA VAL A 203 4.58 -23.39 -5.23
C VAL A 203 4.07 -22.85 -6.56
N ALA A 204 4.93 -22.83 -7.57
CA ALA A 204 4.55 -22.41 -8.92
C ALA A 204 4.21 -23.65 -9.76
N LEU A 205 2.98 -23.68 -10.29
CA LEU A 205 2.50 -24.74 -11.16
C LEU A 205 2.37 -24.26 -12.61
N ALA A 206 2.73 -25.13 -13.54
CA ALA A 206 2.42 -24.99 -14.96
C ALA A 206 2.17 -26.38 -15.56
N ASP A 207 1.09 -26.52 -16.34
CA ASP A 207 0.72 -27.75 -17.04
C ASP A 207 0.70 -29.01 -16.13
N GLY A 208 0.20 -28.86 -14.90
CA GLY A 208 0.11 -29.94 -13.92
C GLY A 208 1.45 -30.32 -13.26
N ARG A 209 2.53 -29.58 -13.53
CA ARG A 209 3.87 -29.83 -12.99
C ARG A 209 4.33 -28.69 -12.08
N VAL A 210 5.09 -29.05 -11.04
CA VAL A 210 5.76 -28.07 -10.19
C VAL A 210 6.97 -27.51 -10.92
N ARG A 211 6.96 -26.21 -11.18
CA ARG A 211 8.07 -25.46 -11.80
C ARG A 211 9.01 -24.88 -10.76
N PHE A 212 8.48 -24.56 -9.58
CA PHE A 212 9.23 -24.05 -8.45
C PHE A 212 8.52 -24.42 -7.15
N ALA A 213 9.28 -24.75 -6.11
CA ALA A 213 8.79 -24.90 -4.75
C ALA A 213 9.90 -24.47 -3.79
N GLY A 214 9.64 -23.44 -2.99
CA GLY A 214 10.66 -22.85 -2.12
C GLY A 214 10.23 -21.52 -1.54
N PRO A 215 11.16 -20.75 -0.95
CA PRO A 215 10.89 -19.41 -0.43
C PRO A 215 10.28 -18.49 -1.50
N THR A 216 9.25 -17.73 -1.11
CA THR A 216 8.58 -16.77 -1.99
C THR A 216 9.56 -15.73 -2.55
N THR A 217 10.52 -15.29 -1.71
CA THR A 217 11.58 -14.37 -2.11
C THR A 217 12.52 -14.96 -3.16
N GLU A 218 12.78 -16.27 -3.15
CA GLU A 218 13.63 -16.92 -4.14
C GLU A 218 12.93 -16.98 -5.50
N LEU A 219 11.64 -17.32 -5.55
CA LEU A 219 10.84 -17.23 -6.77
C LEU A 219 10.78 -15.80 -7.32
N HIS A 220 10.72 -14.80 -6.43
CA HIS A 220 10.74 -13.40 -6.83
C HIS A 220 12.10 -12.98 -7.40
N GLU A 221 13.17 -13.29 -6.70
CA GLU A 221 14.51 -12.76 -6.98
C GLU A 221 15.27 -13.55 -8.05
N ASN A 222 15.19 -14.87 -7.99
CA ASN A 222 15.98 -15.80 -8.79
C ASN A 222 15.09 -16.92 -9.37
N PRO A 223 14.07 -16.58 -10.19
CA PRO A 223 13.19 -17.58 -10.76
C PRO A 223 13.94 -18.55 -11.70
N PRO A 224 13.51 -19.82 -11.80
CA PRO A 224 14.16 -20.81 -12.66
C PRO A 224 14.00 -20.48 -14.15
N ASP A 225 12.88 -19.87 -14.52
CA ASP A 225 12.60 -19.38 -15.86
C ASP A 225 11.70 -18.14 -15.82
N ARG A 226 11.67 -17.39 -16.93
CA ARG A 226 10.90 -16.14 -17.04
C ARG A 226 9.42 -16.35 -16.79
N ALA A 227 8.83 -17.42 -17.34
CA ALA A 227 7.40 -17.68 -17.25
C ALA A 227 6.97 -17.93 -15.79
N THR A 228 7.79 -18.68 -15.05
CA THR A 228 7.59 -18.99 -13.63
C THR A 228 7.76 -17.74 -12.78
N GLY A 229 8.79 -16.92 -13.04
CA GLY A 229 9.00 -15.66 -12.32
C GLY A 229 7.94 -14.60 -12.62
N ALA A 230 7.35 -14.61 -13.82
CA ALA A 230 6.29 -13.69 -14.21
C ALA A 230 4.98 -13.89 -13.43
N LEU A 231 4.80 -15.05 -12.79
CA LEU A 231 3.66 -15.31 -11.89
C LEU A 231 3.65 -14.39 -10.66
N LEU A 232 4.82 -13.85 -10.28
CA LEU A 232 4.97 -12.87 -9.20
C LEU A 232 5.13 -11.42 -9.71
N GLY A 233 4.76 -11.16 -10.97
CA GLY A 233 4.75 -9.82 -11.56
C GLY A 233 5.75 -9.62 -12.71
N PRO A 234 5.77 -8.44 -13.33
CA PRO A 234 6.54 -8.16 -14.55
C PRO A 234 8.03 -8.51 -14.41
N LEU A 235 8.56 -9.23 -15.40
CA LEU A 235 9.94 -9.73 -15.41
C LEU A 235 10.58 -9.62 -16.79
N ASN A 236 11.77 -9.02 -16.82
CA ASN A 236 12.61 -8.92 -18.00
C ASN A 236 13.61 -10.06 -18.06
N GLU A 237 13.95 -10.47 -19.27
CA GLU A 237 15.10 -11.33 -19.54
C GLU A 237 16.14 -10.50 -20.29
N LEU A 238 17.33 -10.39 -19.71
CA LEU A 238 18.47 -9.68 -20.28
C LEU A 238 19.58 -10.71 -20.59
N PRO A 239 19.71 -11.16 -21.85
CA PRO A 239 20.64 -12.25 -22.22
C PRO A 239 22.10 -11.96 -21.89
N ASP A 240 22.52 -10.69 -22.04
CA ASP A 240 23.90 -10.24 -21.89
C ASP A 240 24.17 -9.48 -20.57
N GLY A 241 23.22 -9.53 -19.62
CA GLY A 241 23.29 -8.80 -18.35
C GLY A 241 23.94 -9.58 -17.20
N PRO A 242 24.40 -8.90 -16.12
CA PRO A 242 24.96 -9.56 -14.93
C PRO A 242 23.92 -10.39 -14.15
N ARG A 243 22.63 -10.12 -14.36
CA ARG A 243 21.51 -10.97 -13.95
C ARG A 243 20.63 -11.25 -15.16
N ARG A 244 20.36 -12.54 -15.41
CA ARG A 244 19.52 -12.98 -16.53
C ARG A 244 18.08 -12.50 -16.40
N PHE A 245 17.52 -12.52 -15.20
CA PHE A 245 16.16 -12.08 -14.92
C PHE A 245 16.16 -10.83 -14.05
N VAL A 246 15.46 -9.79 -14.50
CA VAL A 246 15.45 -8.48 -13.85
C VAL A 246 14.03 -7.97 -13.72
N ARG A 247 13.64 -7.68 -12.48
CA ARG A 247 12.33 -7.13 -12.17
C ARG A 247 12.16 -5.72 -12.71
N ALA A 248 10.94 -5.37 -13.10
CA ALA A 248 10.66 -4.06 -13.68
C ALA A 248 11.01 -2.91 -12.72
N GLU A 249 10.77 -3.10 -11.42
CA GLU A 249 11.16 -2.17 -10.36
C GLU A 249 12.67 -2.10 -10.11
N ARG A 250 13.52 -2.77 -10.88
CA ARG A 250 14.99 -2.67 -10.82
C ARG A 250 15.62 -2.30 -12.15
N LEU A 251 14.81 -2.15 -13.18
CA LEU A 251 15.28 -1.79 -14.50
C LEU A 251 14.92 -0.32 -14.76
N GLU A 252 15.90 0.42 -15.26
CA GLU A 252 15.73 1.77 -15.76
C GLU A 252 16.27 1.84 -17.19
N LEU A 253 15.62 2.61 -18.04
CA LEU A 253 16.09 2.94 -19.38
C LEU A 253 16.56 4.40 -19.40
N ALA A 254 17.87 4.60 -19.46
CA ALA A 254 18.47 5.92 -19.46
C ALA A 254 18.79 6.38 -20.89
N PRO A 255 18.39 7.60 -21.31
CA PRO A 255 18.85 8.20 -22.55
C PRO A 255 20.37 8.23 -22.64
N GLN A 256 20.92 7.77 -23.75
CA GLN A 256 22.36 7.73 -24.00
C GLN A 256 22.62 7.90 -25.50
N ALA A 257 23.40 8.92 -25.88
CA ALA A 257 23.67 9.25 -27.29
C ALA A 257 24.21 8.04 -28.10
N ASP A 258 25.06 7.22 -27.46
CA ASP A 258 25.61 5.99 -28.03
C ASP A 258 24.94 4.71 -27.48
N GLY A 259 23.71 4.83 -26.96
CA GLY A 259 22.97 3.73 -26.34
C GLY A 259 22.74 2.57 -27.30
N PRO A 260 22.87 1.31 -26.85
CA PRO A 260 22.77 0.14 -27.72
C PRO A 260 21.35 -0.09 -28.26
N LEU A 261 20.31 0.50 -27.65
CA LEU A 261 18.92 0.23 -27.98
C LEU A 261 18.22 1.51 -28.47
N THR A 262 17.33 1.38 -29.45
CA THR A 262 16.53 2.48 -29.99
C THR A 262 15.06 2.31 -29.61
N VAL A 263 14.44 3.37 -29.10
CA VAL A 263 13.03 3.36 -28.67
C VAL A 263 12.09 3.32 -29.87
N VAL A 264 11.23 2.31 -29.91
CA VAL A 264 10.16 2.17 -30.92
C VAL A 264 8.86 2.76 -30.39
N ARG A 265 8.50 2.40 -29.16
CA ARG A 265 7.28 2.87 -28.50
C ARG A 265 7.36 2.65 -27.00
N THR A 266 6.82 3.58 -26.22
CA THR A 266 6.64 3.45 -24.78
C THR A 266 5.15 3.51 -24.45
N ALA A 267 4.70 2.64 -23.54
CA ALA A 267 3.31 2.58 -23.09
C ALA A 267 3.25 2.31 -21.58
N PRO A 268 2.33 2.96 -20.84
CA PRO A 268 2.02 2.57 -19.46
C PRO A 268 1.45 1.15 -19.41
N ALA A 269 1.82 0.38 -18.38
CA ALA A 269 1.35 -0.98 -18.15
C ALA A 269 1.13 -1.23 -16.64
N GLY A 270 0.06 -0.66 -16.09
CA GLY A 270 -0.22 -0.73 -14.65
C GLY A 270 0.85 0.05 -13.85
N PRO A 271 1.47 -0.55 -12.81
CA PRO A 271 2.47 0.13 -11.98
C PRO A 271 3.86 0.27 -12.64
N VAL A 272 4.02 -0.19 -13.89
CA VAL A 272 5.30 -0.19 -14.61
C VAL A 272 5.14 0.41 -16.00
N THR A 273 6.26 0.79 -16.62
CA THR A 273 6.30 1.23 -18.02
C THR A 273 6.81 0.10 -18.91
N THR A 274 6.17 -0.09 -20.06
CA THR A 274 6.62 -1.04 -21.07
C THR A 274 7.17 -0.29 -22.27
N THR A 275 8.42 -0.55 -22.63
CA THR A 275 9.08 0.07 -23.77
C THR A 275 9.52 -0.99 -24.77
N GLU A 276 9.07 -0.84 -26.01
CA GLU A 276 9.53 -1.59 -27.18
C GLU A 276 10.80 -0.91 -27.71
N LEU A 277 11.84 -1.72 -27.86
CA LEU A 277 13.19 -1.31 -28.23
C LEU A 277 13.65 -2.12 -29.44
N THR A 278 14.54 -1.55 -30.25
CA THR A 278 15.24 -2.25 -31.34
C THR A 278 16.75 -2.12 -31.18
N ASP A 279 17.48 -3.23 -31.29
CA ASP A 279 18.94 -3.25 -31.29
C ASP A 279 19.52 -2.87 -32.69
N PRO A 280 20.84 -2.72 -32.86
CA PRO A 280 21.43 -2.38 -34.16
C PRO A 280 21.30 -3.49 -35.21
N ALA A 281 21.01 -4.72 -34.80
CA ALA A 281 20.75 -5.86 -35.67
C ALA A 281 19.29 -5.93 -36.15
N GLY A 282 18.41 -5.04 -35.65
CA GLY A 282 16.98 -5.01 -35.98
C GLY A 282 16.12 -5.91 -35.09
N THR A 283 16.67 -6.53 -34.05
CA THR A 283 15.93 -7.37 -33.10
C THR A 283 15.06 -6.49 -32.22
N ARG A 284 13.77 -6.82 -32.12
CA ARG A 284 12.82 -6.13 -31.24
C ARG A 284 12.74 -6.81 -29.88
N THR A 285 12.84 -5.99 -28.83
CA THR A 285 12.73 -6.44 -27.44
C THR A 285 11.75 -5.55 -26.70
N VAL A 286 10.96 -6.14 -25.81
CA VAL A 286 10.04 -5.40 -24.93
C VAL A 286 10.56 -5.49 -23.51
N LEU A 287 10.83 -4.34 -22.89
CA LEU A 287 11.28 -4.25 -21.51
C LEU A 287 10.23 -3.55 -20.64
N HIS A 288 9.96 -4.14 -19.48
CA HIS A 288 9.20 -3.56 -18.39
C HIS A 288 10.17 -2.87 -17.44
N HIS A 289 10.00 -1.60 -17.14
CA HIS A 289 10.91 -0.85 -16.28
C HIS A 289 10.13 0.10 -15.39
N ARG A 290 10.81 0.70 -14.41
CA ARG A 290 10.21 1.73 -13.56
C ARG A 290 9.58 2.83 -14.42
N PRO A 291 8.42 3.38 -14.04
CA PRO A 291 7.96 4.64 -14.59
C PRO A 291 9.07 5.68 -14.49
N GLY A 292 9.24 6.45 -15.55
CA GLY A 292 10.30 7.45 -15.66
C GLY A 292 9.96 8.45 -16.77
N PRO A 293 10.87 9.40 -17.06
CA PRO A 293 10.65 10.41 -18.09
C PRO A 293 10.26 9.77 -19.42
N PRO A 294 9.33 10.36 -20.18
CA PRO A 294 8.89 9.80 -21.45
C PRO A 294 10.08 9.70 -22.42
N LEU A 295 10.32 8.49 -22.92
CA LEU A 295 11.37 8.22 -23.89
C LEU A 295 10.83 8.48 -25.31
N PRO A 296 11.37 9.45 -26.06
CA PRO A 296 10.88 9.75 -27.39
C PRO A 296 11.19 8.61 -28.36
N VAL A 297 10.29 8.38 -29.32
CA VAL A 297 10.52 7.43 -30.41
C VAL A 297 11.78 7.83 -31.18
N GLY A 298 12.68 6.87 -31.40
CA GLY A 298 13.99 7.08 -32.01
C GLY A 298 15.11 7.44 -31.03
N ALA A 299 14.82 7.66 -29.74
CA ALA A 299 15.85 7.89 -28.74
C ALA A 299 16.75 6.66 -28.56
N ARG A 300 18.05 6.89 -28.40
CA ARG A 300 19.01 5.84 -28.01
C ARG A 300 19.09 5.76 -26.49
N VAL A 301 19.01 4.54 -25.96
CA VAL A 301 18.95 4.26 -24.52
C VAL A 301 19.88 3.11 -24.15
N ALA A 302 20.27 3.08 -22.87
CA ALA A 302 20.96 1.96 -22.25
C ALA A 302 20.16 1.46 -21.02
N THR A 303 20.25 0.17 -20.74
CA THR A 303 19.68 -0.43 -19.53
C THR A 303 20.58 -0.13 -18.33
N ARG A 304 19.98 0.36 -17.24
CA ARG A 304 20.64 0.50 -15.94
C ARG A 304 19.91 -0.34 -14.91
N LEU A 305 20.68 -1.05 -14.08
CA LEU A 305 20.14 -1.73 -12.91
C LEU A 305 20.09 -0.73 -11.77
N ALA A 306 18.88 -0.39 -11.33
CA ALA A 306 18.70 0.29 -10.06
C ALA A 306 19.03 -0.70 -8.95
N PHE A 307 20.10 -0.44 -8.20
CA PHE A 307 20.40 -1.20 -6.99
C PHE A 307 19.39 -0.83 -5.91
N ALA A 308 18.28 -1.57 -5.88
CA ALA A 308 17.44 -1.61 -4.68
C ALA A 308 18.20 -2.43 -3.62
N LEU A 309 18.54 -1.79 -2.50
CA LEU A 309 18.95 -2.45 -1.26
C LEU A 309 17.82 -3.41 -0.80
N LEU A 310 17.81 -4.65 -1.31
CA LEU A 310 16.77 -5.64 -1.00
C LEU A 310 17.26 -6.77 -0.07
N ALA A 311 18.35 -6.57 0.66
CA ALA A 311 19.01 -7.65 1.44
C ALA A 311 19.15 -7.40 2.96
N ALA A 312 18.56 -6.35 3.54
CA ALA A 312 18.81 -5.98 4.95
C ALA A 312 17.69 -6.37 5.94
N VAL A 313 16.92 -7.45 5.68
CA VAL A 313 15.88 -7.91 6.62
C VAL A 313 16.16 -9.31 7.21
N LEU A 314 17.20 -10.05 6.80
CA LEU A 314 17.33 -11.46 7.22
C LEU A 314 18.68 -11.99 7.72
N LEU A 315 19.71 -11.17 7.97
CA LEU A 315 20.87 -11.62 8.75
C LEU A 315 21.38 -10.50 9.66
N GLY A 316 21.22 -10.72 10.97
CA GLY A 316 21.63 -9.79 12.01
C GLY A 316 23.13 -9.84 12.34
N VAL A 317 23.50 -8.87 13.16
CA VAL A 317 24.64 -8.85 14.09
C VAL A 317 26.05 -8.90 13.45
N ALA A 318 26.75 -7.79 13.67
CA ALA A 318 28.20 -7.62 13.65
C ALA A 318 28.92 -7.64 12.28
N ALA A 319 28.95 -6.48 11.62
CA ALA A 319 30.17 -5.90 11.07
C ALA A 319 29.93 -4.40 10.80
N GLY A 320 30.94 -3.58 11.07
CA GLY A 320 30.82 -2.14 11.26
C GLY A 320 30.28 -1.34 10.08
N CYS A 321 29.76 -0.16 10.45
CA CYS A 321 29.51 0.97 9.58
C CYS A 321 30.70 1.18 8.63
N ASP A 322 30.43 1.21 7.33
CA ASP A 322 31.10 2.10 6.40
C ASP A 322 30.13 2.44 5.26
N GLY A 323 29.98 3.75 5.03
CA GLY A 323 28.89 4.34 4.27
C GLY A 323 29.00 4.28 2.75
N GLY A 324 27.86 4.51 2.12
CA GLY A 324 27.71 4.85 0.70
C GLY A 324 26.28 4.58 0.22
N GLY A 325 25.46 5.56 -0.14
CA GLY A 325 25.60 7.01 -0.10
C GLY A 325 24.18 7.59 -0.12
N ALA A 326 23.87 8.41 0.88
CA ALA A 326 22.76 9.34 0.81
C ALA A 326 23.16 10.43 -0.18
N ASP A 327 22.44 10.58 -1.29
CA ASP A 327 22.62 11.79 -2.08
C ASP A 327 22.16 12.97 -1.23
N GLY A 328 23.06 13.91 -0.92
CA GLY A 328 22.74 15.18 -0.27
C GLY A 328 22.95 15.27 1.25
N PRO A 329 22.89 16.51 1.78
CA PRO A 329 23.19 16.81 3.18
C PRO A 329 22.23 16.12 4.16
N ALA A 330 22.76 15.60 5.27
CA ALA A 330 21.95 15.03 6.33
C ALA A 330 21.40 16.15 7.24
N LEU A 331 20.11 16.13 7.52
CA LEU A 331 19.50 17.03 8.50
C LEU A 331 19.82 16.56 9.92
N ARG A 332 19.89 17.52 10.83
CA ARG A 332 20.12 17.34 12.26
C ARG A 332 19.11 18.19 13.01
N PHE A 333 18.63 17.65 14.13
CA PHE A 333 17.62 18.26 14.97
C PHE A 333 18.12 18.23 16.41
N ALA A 334 17.83 19.27 17.18
CA ALA A 334 18.22 19.35 18.58
C ALA A 334 17.57 18.23 19.42
N GLU A 335 16.34 17.86 19.08
CA GLU A 335 15.59 16.81 19.76
C GLU A 335 14.69 16.04 18.79
N VAL A 336 14.58 14.73 18.97
CA VAL A 336 13.63 13.86 18.27
C VAL A 336 12.71 13.24 19.31
N ARG A 337 11.41 13.55 19.23
CA ARG A 337 10.38 13.00 20.11
C ARG A 337 9.58 11.95 19.36
N VAL A 338 9.31 10.83 20.03
CA VAL A 338 8.53 9.74 19.44
C VAL A 338 7.41 9.34 20.38
N ARG A 339 6.21 9.16 19.82
CA ARG A 339 5.01 8.82 20.57
C ARG A 339 4.18 7.79 19.81
N ALA A 340 3.80 6.71 20.47
CA ALA A 340 2.83 5.78 19.90
C ALA A 340 1.47 6.48 19.73
N THR A 341 0.74 6.16 18.67
CA THR A 341 -0.65 6.61 18.53
C THR A 341 -1.46 6.03 19.70
N PRO A 342 -2.35 6.82 20.35
CA PRO A 342 -3.25 6.29 21.37
C PRO A 342 -4.06 5.10 20.85
N ASN A 343 -4.26 4.05 21.66
CA ASN A 343 -5.08 2.90 21.25
C ASN A 343 -6.53 3.30 20.94
N ALA A 344 -7.17 2.57 20.04
CA ALA A 344 -8.61 2.59 19.79
C ALA A 344 -9.19 1.23 20.22
N GLY A 345 -9.61 1.12 21.48
CA GLY A 345 -9.96 -0.17 22.06
C GLY A 345 -8.77 -1.15 21.99
N PRO A 346 -8.92 -2.33 21.39
CA PRO A 346 -7.82 -3.31 21.24
C PRO A 346 -6.87 -3.02 20.08
N GLN A 347 -7.21 -2.07 19.19
CA GLN A 347 -6.41 -1.76 18.01
C GLN A 347 -5.39 -0.65 18.32
N LEU A 348 -4.26 -0.70 17.61
CA LEU A 348 -3.27 0.38 17.56
C LEU A 348 -3.36 1.05 16.18
N PRO A 349 -4.06 2.20 16.07
CA PRO A 349 -4.24 2.89 14.80
C PRO A 349 -2.93 3.49 14.28
N ALA A 350 -2.80 3.55 12.97
CA ALA A 350 -1.70 4.22 12.30
C ALA A 350 -2.06 5.70 12.03
N PRO A 351 -1.19 6.67 12.39
CA PRO A 351 -1.41 8.05 12.01
C PRO A 351 -1.20 8.20 10.49
N ARG A 352 -1.92 9.11 9.84
CA ARG A 352 -1.87 9.30 8.38
C ARG A 352 -1.71 10.76 7.97
N GLY A 353 -2.55 11.63 8.52
CA GLY A 353 -2.54 13.07 8.23
C GLY A 353 -2.13 13.89 9.45
N VAL A 354 -1.46 15.02 9.22
CA VAL A 354 -1.11 15.98 10.27
C VAL A 354 -1.45 17.39 9.76
N GLY A 355 -2.08 18.21 10.60
CA GLY A 355 -2.29 19.64 10.35
C GLY A 355 -2.03 20.47 11.60
N ILE A 356 -1.44 21.66 11.46
CA ILE A 356 -1.09 22.52 12.59
C ILE A 356 -2.09 23.66 12.78
N GLY A 357 -2.59 23.80 14.02
CA GLY A 357 -3.51 24.86 14.41
C GLY A 357 -2.88 26.23 14.69
N PRO A 358 -3.70 27.22 15.03
CA PRO A 358 -3.25 28.58 15.38
C PRO A 358 -2.34 28.65 16.61
N GLY A 359 -2.49 27.74 17.57
CA GLY A 359 -1.67 27.65 18.78
C GLY A 359 -0.47 26.71 18.67
N ASN A 360 -0.13 26.25 17.45
CA ASN A 360 0.84 25.19 17.18
C ASN A 360 0.41 23.80 17.72
N GLU A 361 -0.87 23.62 18.04
CA GLU A 361 -1.40 22.29 18.34
C GLU A 361 -1.48 21.43 17.06
N ALA A 362 -1.10 20.16 17.15
CA ALA A 362 -1.09 19.23 16.03
C ALA A 362 -2.39 18.43 15.98
N TYR A 363 -3.12 18.51 14.88
CA TYR A 363 -4.31 17.73 14.57
C TYR A 363 -3.87 16.53 13.75
N VAL A 364 -3.94 15.34 14.34
CA VAL A 364 -3.48 14.10 13.75
C VAL A 364 -4.69 13.24 13.40
N LEU A 365 -4.77 12.86 12.14
CA LEU A 365 -5.78 11.95 11.61
C LEU A 365 -5.22 10.53 11.56
N ASP A 366 -5.93 9.55 12.11
CA ASP A 366 -5.54 8.14 12.07
C ASP A 366 -6.46 7.25 11.22
N ASP A 367 -6.01 6.02 10.97
CA ASP A 367 -6.75 5.01 10.20
C ASP A 367 -7.95 4.38 10.94
N ALA A 368 -8.19 4.76 12.20
CA ALA A 368 -9.43 4.44 12.91
C ALA A 368 -10.51 5.54 12.72
N GLY A 369 -10.22 6.55 11.89
CA GLY A 369 -11.13 7.65 11.62
C GLY A 369 -11.26 8.60 12.80
N ARG A 370 -10.16 8.85 13.53
CA ARG A 370 -10.14 9.80 14.65
C ARG A 370 -9.27 11.00 14.32
N VAL A 371 -9.68 12.17 14.81
CA VAL A 371 -8.82 13.36 14.87
C VAL A 371 -8.36 13.52 16.31
N LEU A 372 -7.06 13.41 16.54
CA LEU A 372 -6.38 13.57 17.82
C LEU A 372 -5.67 14.92 17.83
N VAL A 373 -5.93 15.76 18.83
CA VAL A 373 -5.29 17.06 18.95
C VAL A 373 -4.25 17.05 20.05
N PHE A 374 -3.01 17.35 19.71
CA PHE A 374 -1.88 17.38 20.63
C PHE A 374 -1.39 18.81 20.85
N SER A 375 -1.00 19.15 22.07
CA SER A 375 -0.26 20.36 22.37
C SER A 375 1.09 20.35 21.65
N PRO A 376 1.77 21.51 21.52
CA PRO A 376 3.13 21.55 20.97
C PRO A 376 4.10 20.61 21.72
N GLU A 377 3.88 20.40 23.02
CA GLU A 377 4.66 19.50 23.88
C GLU A 377 4.27 18.02 23.69
N GLY A 378 3.19 17.74 22.95
CA GLY A 378 2.69 16.41 22.63
C GLY A 378 1.72 15.83 23.65
N GLU A 379 1.18 16.65 24.54
CA GLU A 379 0.06 16.23 25.41
C GLU A 379 -1.21 16.17 24.58
N GLU A 380 -1.98 15.09 24.68
CA GLU A 380 -3.28 15.02 24.00
C GLU A 380 -4.28 15.96 24.69
N LEU A 381 -4.75 16.97 23.95
CA LEU A 381 -5.68 17.98 24.44
C LEU A 381 -7.13 17.53 24.31
N ARG A 382 -7.47 16.89 23.18
CA ARG A 382 -8.83 16.43 22.84
C ARG A 382 -8.80 15.50 21.64
N ARG A 383 -9.90 14.79 21.41
CA ARG A 383 -10.14 13.97 20.22
C ARG A 383 -11.61 13.91 19.85
N TRP A 384 -11.89 13.60 18.60
CA TRP A 384 -13.23 13.24 18.11
C TRP A 384 -13.13 12.24 16.97
N ASP A 385 -14.25 11.59 16.66
CA ASP A 385 -14.38 10.62 15.58
C ASP A 385 -14.96 11.29 14.32
N MET A 386 -14.60 10.74 13.16
CA MET A 386 -15.28 11.04 11.91
C MET A 386 -16.75 10.63 11.99
N PRO A 387 -17.69 11.28 11.26
CA PRO A 387 -19.12 10.97 11.32
C PRO A 387 -19.44 9.52 10.95
N SER A 388 -18.59 8.89 10.15
CA SER A 388 -18.63 7.47 9.82
C SER A 388 -17.21 6.97 9.61
N ASN A 389 -16.88 5.80 10.18
CA ASN A 389 -15.53 5.23 10.16
C ASN A 389 -15.53 3.70 9.95
N VAL A 390 -16.65 3.14 9.44
CA VAL A 390 -16.79 1.69 9.18
C VAL A 390 -16.02 1.26 7.92
N GLN A 391 -16.01 2.10 6.88
CA GLN A 391 -15.30 1.86 5.62
C GLN A 391 -14.01 2.70 5.50
N GLY A 392 -13.86 3.71 6.37
CA GLY A 392 -13.00 4.86 6.17
C GLY A 392 -11.59 4.71 6.70
N ASN A 393 -10.60 4.89 5.84
CA ASN A 393 -9.27 5.36 6.22
C ASN A 393 -9.11 6.79 5.65
N PRO A 394 -9.42 7.85 6.40
CA PRO A 394 -9.24 9.22 5.92
C PRO A 394 -7.74 9.57 5.86
N GLU A 395 -7.34 10.53 5.02
CA GLU A 395 -5.92 10.81 4.71
C GLU A 395 -5.53 12.25 4.95
N GLY A 396 -6.19 13.17 4.27
CA GLY A 396 -5.84 14.58 4.27
C GLY A 396 -6.50 15.30 5.42
N ILE A 397 -5.75 16.16 6.10
CA ILE A 397 -6.26 17.07 7.12
C ILE A 397 -5.59 18.44 6.97
N CYS A 398 -6.36 19.52 7.07
CA CYS A 398 -5.79 20.85 7.19
C CYS A 398 -6.60 21.71 8.17
N VAL A 399 -5.90 22.58 8.90
CA VAL A 399 -6.50 23.56 9.78
C VAL A 399 -6.40 24.92 9.11
N TYR A 400 -7.52 25.59 8.90
CA TYR A 400 -7.55 26.85 8.15
C TYR A 400 -8.62 27.80 8.72
N ARG A 401 -8.55 29.06 8.32
CA ARG A 401 -9.52 30.09 8.73
C ARG A 401 -10.18 30.69 7.49
N PRO A 402 -11.45 30.37 7.20
CA PRO A 402 -12.17 30.98 6.08
C PRO A 402 -12.31 32.50 6.27
N PRO A 403 -12.24 33.31 5.20
CA PRO A 403 -12.51 34.74 5.29
C PRO A 403 -13.92 35.02 5.82
N GLY A 404 -14.03 36.01 6.71
CA GLY A 404 -15.31 36.38 7.30
C GLY A 404 -15.87 35.40 8.34
N VAL A 405 -15.14 34.32 8.64
CA VAL A 405 -15.44 33.40 9.74
C VAL A 405 -14.46 33.66 10.87
N ASP A 406 -14.99 33.92 12.08
CA ASP A 406 -14.15 34.31 13.21
C ASP A 406 -13.38 33.13 13.82
N GLU A 407 -13.84 31.90 13.61
CA GLU A 407 -13.25 30.66 14.10
C GLU A 407 -12.35 29.96 13.07
N TRP A 408 -11.42 29.15 13.58
CA TRP A 408 -10.65 28.20 12.77
C TRP A 408 -11.46 26.93 12.55
N LEU A 409 -11.34 26.34 11.36
CA LEU A 409 -11.97 25.10 10.97
C LEU A 409 -10.92 24.03 10.64
N VAL A 410 -11.34 22.78 10.71
CA VAL A 410 -10.54 21.60 10.33
C VAL A 410 -11.22 20.93 9.14
N ALA A 411 -10.56 20.87 7.99
CA ALA A 411 -11.03 20.10 6.84
C ALA A 411 -10.37 18.73 6.83
N VAL A 412 -11.16 17.68 6.60
CA VAL A 412 -10.67 16.31 6.49
C VAL A 412 -11.15 15.71 5.17
N ALA A 413 -10.21 15.18 4.38
CA ALA A 413 -10.48 14.38 3.20
C ALA A 413 -10.81 12.94 3.63
N ASP A 414 -12.08 12.57 3.54
CA ASP A 414 -12.61 11.29 4.01
C ASP A 414 -12.61 10.27 2.87
N THR A 415 -11.42 9.71 2.62
CA THR A 415 -11.03 9.01 1.37
C THR A 415 -12.04 7.96 0.90
N HIS A 416 -12.50 7.08 1.77
CA HIS A 416 -13.38 5.96 1.39
C HIS A 416 -14.87 6.27 1.61
N TYR A 417 -15.19 7.49 2.02
CA TYR A 417 -16.54 8.03 2.00
C TYR A 417 -16.71 9.11 0.92
N HIS A 418 -15.70 9.30 0.06
CA HIS A 418 -15.77 10.11 -1.15
C HIS A 418 -16.20 11.57 -0.90
N ARG A 419 -15.79 12.13 0.24
CA ARG A 419 -16.24 13.44 0.71
C ARG A 419 -15.16 14.21 1.44
N VAL A 420 -15.41 15.48 1.65
CA VAL A 420 -14.68 16.32 2.60
C VAL A 420 -15.60 16.70 3.74
N VAL A 421 -15.11 16.62 4.97
CA VAL A 421 -15.84 16.99 6.19
C VAL A 421 -15.15 18.18 6.83
N LEU A 422 -15.92 19.22 7.15
CA LEU A 422 -15.47 20.38 7.91
C LEU A 422 -15.93 20.27 9.36
N PHE A 423 -15.00 20.48 10.27
CA PHE A 423 -15.24 20.55 11.70
C PHE A 423 -14.88 21.92 12.26
N THR A 424 -15.52 22.29 13.36
CA THR A 424 -14.97 23.31 14.26
C THR A 424 -13.71 22.75 14.94
N THR A 425 -12.86 23.60 15.49
CA THR A 425 -11.71 23.13 16.30
C THR A 425 -12.11 22.35 17.56
N ALA A 426 -13.39 22.39 17.96
CA ALA A 426 -13.95 21.57 19.03
C ALA A 426 -14.40 20.17 18.59
N GLY A 427 -14.39 19.88 17.27
CA GLY A 427 -14.79 18.59 16.71
C GLY A 427 -16.26 18.48 16.31
N GLU A 428 -16.99 19.60 16.26
CA GLU A 428 -18.38 19.62 15.79
C GLU A 428 -18.41 19.70 14.26
N VAL A 429 -19.20 18.86 13.60
CA VAL A 429 -19.36 18.88 12.15
C VAL A 429 -20.08 20.17 11.74
N VAL A 430 -19.43 20.98 10.91
CA VAL A 430 -20.00 22.19 10.31
C VAL A 430 -20.77 21.82 9.04
N THR A 431 -20.12 21.10 8.13
CA THR A 431 -20.72 20.61 6.88
C THR A 431 -19.87 19.50 6.28
N GLU A 432 -20.46 18.72 5.39
CA GLU A 432 -19.77 17.76 4.53
C GLU A 432 -20.29 17.89 3.09
N TRP A 433 -19.43 17.59 2.12
CA TRP A 433 -19.82 17.57 0.71
C TRP A 433 -18.99 16.56 -0.07
N GLY A 434 -19.53 16.16 -1.22
CA GLY A 434 -18.97 15.16 -2.08
C GLY A 434 -19.67 13.82 -1.94
N VAL A 435 -19.67 13.09 -3.05
CA VAL A 435 -20.09 11.70 -3.19
C VAL A 435 -19.16 11.02 -4.19
N GLU A 436 -19.24 9.70 -4.31
CA GLU A 436 -18.46 8.97 -5.31
C GLU A 436 -18.76 9.48 -6.73
N GLY A 437 -17.73 9.85 -7.49
CA GLY A 437 -17.87 10.17 -8.91
C GLY A 437 -16.82 11.12 -9.46
N ASP A 438 -16.99 11.47 -10.74
CA ASP A 438 -16.02 12.27 -11.51
C ASP A 438 -16.47 13.70 -11.81
N GLU A 439 -17.75 14.01 -11.55
CA GLU A 439 -18.32 15.35 -11.73
C GLU A 439 -17.68 16.38 -10.77
N PRO A 440 -17.69 17.68 -11.10
CA PRO A 440 -17.20 18.72 -10.19
C PRO A 440 -17.89 18.65 -8.82
N GLY A 441 -17.09 18.56 -7.75
CA GLY A 441 -17.57 18.41 -6.39
C GLY A 441 -17.79 16.98 -5.91
N ASN A 442 -17.75 15.99 -6.80
CA ASN A 442 -17.69 14.57 -6.46
C ASN A 442 -16.23 14.10 -6.42
N PHE A 443 -15.96 13.00 -5.70
CA PHE A 443 -14.62 12.49 -5.53
C PHE A 443 -14.55 10.98 -5.74
N ARG A 444 -13.41 10.47 -6.24
CA ARG A 444 -13.10 9.04 -6.20
C ARG A 444 -12.40 8.64 -4.92
N PHE A 445 -11.23 9.19 -4.63
CA PHE A 445 -10.55 8.97 -3.37
C PHE A 445 -9.84 10.26 -2.97
N PRO A 446 -10.53 11.18 -2.27
CA PRO A 446 -9.90 12.41 -1.81
C PRO A 446 -8.85 12.07 -0.74
N VAL A 447 -7.64 12.58 -0.90
CA VAL A 447 -6.48 12.22 -0.07
C VAL A 447 -5.69 13.39 0.47
N ALA A 448 -5.76 14.54 -0.19
CA ALA A 448 -5.10 15.76 0.25
C ALA A 448 -6.13 16.86 0.42
N VAL A 449 -5.92 17.73 1.41
CA VAL A 449 -6.67 18.98 1.53
C VAL A 449 -5.73 20.06 2.06
N THR A 450 -5.76 21.24 1.43
CA THR A 450 -5.07 22.43 1.92
C THR A 450 -5.89 23.68 1.60
N ALA A 451 -5.55 24.82 2.19
CA ALA A 451 -6.23 26.09 1.97
C ALA A 451 -5.25 27.19 1.56
N ASP A 452 -5.72 28.15 0.77
CA ASP A 452 -5.01 29.41 0.58
C ASP A 452 -5.49 30.52 1.53
N ASP A 453 -4.81 31.67 1.52
CA ASP A 453 -5.16 32.83 2.36
C ASP A 453 -6.54 33.42 2.04
N ALA A 454 -7.10 33.13 0.85
CA ALA A 454 -8.47 33.49 0.50
C ALA A 454 -9.49 32.45 0.99
N GLY A 455 -9.05 31.41 1.69
CA GLY A 455 -9.89 30.33 2.22
C GLY A 455 -10.39 29.33 1.17
N ARG A 456 -9.87 29.36 -0.05
CA ARG A 456 -10.21 28.34 -1.07
C ARG A 456 -9.56 27.02 -0.69
N LEU A 457 -10.32 25.93 -0.76
CA LEU A 457 -9.80 24.60 -0.49
C LEU A 457 -9.32 23.92 -1.76
N TYR A 458 -8.15 23.29 -1.70
CA TYR A 458 -7.57 22.49 -2.76
C TYR A 458 -7.59 21.03 -2.29
N VAL A 459 -8.34 20.19 -2.98
CA VAL A 459 -8.55 18.79 -2.60
C VAL A 459 -7.95 17.89 -3.68
N GLY A 460 -6.88 17.17 -3.33
CA GLY A 460 -6.25 16.18 -4.20
C GLY A 460 -6.97 14.84 -4.11
N GLU A 461 -7.15 14.18 -5.24
CA GLU A 461 -7.77 12.86 -5.31
C GLU A 461 -7.04 11.92 -6.27
N TYR A 462 -7.27 10.62 -6.09
CA TYR A 462 -6.78 9.57 -6.98
C TYR A 462 -7.88 8.56 -7.32
N GLY A 463 -7.56 7.62 -8.22
CA GLY A 463 -8.45 6.48 -8.53
C GLY A 463 -8.94 6.43 -9.97
N GLY A 464 -8.19 7.03 -10.91
CA GLY A 464 -8.52 7.06 -12.34
C GLY A 464 -9.06 8.41 -12.82
N ASN A 465 -9.26 9.37 -11.90
CA ASN A 465 -9.57 10.77 -12.18
C ASN A 465 -8.61 11.69 -11.41
N ASP A 466 -7.33 11.31 -11.36
CA ASP A 466 -6.30 11.93 -10.53
C ASP A 466 -6.14 13.42 -10.86
N ARG A 467 -6.59 14.27 -9.94
CA ARG A 467 -6.69 15.72 -10.11
C ARG A 467 -6.66 16.43 -8.75
N VAL A 468 -6.55 17.75 -8.77
CA VAL A 468 -6.82 18.59 -7.61
C VAL A 468 -8.04 19.46 -7.90
N GLN A 469 -9.11 19.34 -7.12
CA GLN A 469 -10.28 20.21 -7.24
C GLN A 469 -10.14 21.43 -6.32
N VAL A 470 -10.51 22.60 -6.82
CA VAL A 470 -10.48 23.87 -6.07
C VAL A 470 -11.91 24.27 -5.74
N PHE A 471 -12.16 24.59 -4.48
CA PHE A 471 -13.48 24.95 -3.98
C PHE A 471 -13.52 26.39 -3.47
N SER A 472 -14.69 27.02 -3.56
CA SER A 472 -14.92 28.32 -2.97
C SER A 472 -14.74 28.25 -1.45
N PRO A 473 -14.40 29.36 -0.79
CA PRO A 473 -14.39 29.39 0.66
C PRO A 473 -15.77 29.03 1.23
N HIS A 474 -15.77 28.44 2.41
CA HIS A 474 -16.98 28.23 3.20
C HIS A 474 -17.74 29.57 3.36
N PRO A 475 -19.09 29.61 3.24
CA PRO A 475 -20.03 28.48 3.37
C PRO A 475 -20.43 27.78 2.07
N GLU A 476 -20.04 28.32 0.91
CA GLU A 476 -20.55 27.80 -0.36
C GLU A 476 -19.91 26.46 -0.75
N ASN A 477 -18.62 26.27 -0.45
CA ASN A 477 -17.82 25.10 -0.83
C ASN A 477 -18.10 24.64 -2.28
N ALA A 478 -18.39 25.58 -3.19
CA ALA A 478 -18.77 25.29 -4.55
C ALA A 478 -17.53 24.96 -5.37
N PRO A 479 -17.56 23.93 -6.24
CA PRO A 479 -16.43 23.61 -7.09
C PRO A 479 -16.17 24.77 -8.05
N LEU A 480 -14.95 25.30 -8.05
CA LEU A 480 -14.52 26.40 -8.90
C LEU A 480 -13.84 25.89 -10.17
N ARG A 481 -12.94 24.91 -10.03
CA ARG A 481 -12.11 24.38 -11.13
C ARG A 481 -11.38 23.10 -10.71
N SER A 482 -10.72 22.47 -11.67
CA SER A 482 -9.77 21.38 -11.44
C SER A 482 -8.40 21.72 -12.00
N ILE A 483 -7.36 21.27 -11.31
CA ILE A 483 -5.96 21.36 -11.70
C ILE A 483 -5.49 19.96 -12.06
N GLY A 484 -4.86 19.86 -13.23
CA GLY A 484 -4.33 18.62 -13.77
C GLY A 484 -5.37 17.55 -14.12
N SER A 485 -4.87 16.39 -14.53
CA SER A 485 -5.67 15.23 -14.93
C SER A 485 -4.87 13.95 -14.77
N PHE A 486 -5.53 12.78 -14.81
CA PHE A 486 -4.83 11.51 -14.79
C PHE A 486 -3.80 11.36 -15.93
N GLY A 487 -2.60 10.88 -15.60
CA GLY A 487 -1.54 10.56 -16.56
C GLY A 487 -0.13 10.84 -16.05
N THR A 488 0.87 10.77 -16.94
CA THR A 488 2.29 10.95 -16.61
C THR A 488 2.93 12.16 -17.28
N GLY A 489 2.19 12.83 -18.18
CA GLY A 489 2.65 14.00 -18.91
C GLY A 489 2.76 15.27 -18.04
N PRO A 490 3.22 16.39 -18.63
CA PRO A 490 3.22 17.70 -17.98
C PRO A 490 1.82 18.10 -17.53
N GLY A 491 1.67 18.45 -16.26
CA GLY A 491 0.38 18.81 -15.68
C GLY A 491 -0.55 17.62 -15.38
N GLN A 492 -0.10 16.38 -15.61
CA GLN A 492 -0.86 15.17 -15.31
C GLN A 492 -0.34 14.46 -14.05
N PHE A 493 -1.20 13.71 -13.37
CA PHE A 493 -0.87 13.00 -12.13
C PHE A 493 -1.07 11.49 -12.25
N SER A 494 -0.11 10.74 -11.73
CA SER A 494 -0.23 9.30 -11.50
C SER A 494 -0.81 9.00 -10.12
N ARG A 495 -0.61 9.91 -9.16
CA ARG A 495 -1.35 9.98 -7.88
C ARG A 495 -1.15 11.35 -7.24
N ALA A 496 -2.16 12.22 -7.23
CA ALA A 496 -2.09 13.55 -6.61
C ALA A 496 -2.24 13.47 -5.08
N SER A 497 -1.22 12.97 -4.37
CA SER A 497 -1.33 12.59 -2.96
C SER A 497 -1.17 13.73 -1.96
N GLY A 498 -0.48 14.80 -2.34
CA GLY A 498 -0.21 15.95 -1.46
C GLY A 498 -0.37 17.26 -2.20
N VAL A 499 -0.83 18.30 -1.50
CA VAL A 499 -1.04 19.63 -2.09
C VAL A 499 -0.59 20.70 -1.09
N ALA A 500 0.26 21.62 -1.53
CA ALA A 500 0.61 22.81 -0.76
C ALA A 500 0.39 24.09 -1.57
N TRP A 501 -0.20 25.08 -0.92
CA TRP A 501 -0.28 26.43 -1.46
C TRP A 501 0.95 27.24 -1.07
N VAL A 502 1.47 28.03 -2.01
CA VAL A 502 2.61 28.93 -1.79
C VAL A 502 2.15 30.37 -2.01
N PRO A 503 2.24 31.25 -0.98
CA PRO A 503 1.89 32.65 -1.10
C PRO A 503 2.80 33.40 -2.07
N PRO A 504 2.36 34.56 -2.58
CA PRO A 504 3.25 35.42 -3.35
C PRO A 504 4.42 35.88 -2.47
N ALA A 505 5.61 36.00 -3.05
CA ALA A 505 6.78 36.45 -2.31
C ALA A 505 6.56 37.89 -1.81
N SER A 506 6.69 38.13 -0.50
CA SER A 506 6.70 39.48 0.04
C SER A 506 7.89 40.23 -0.55
N ALA A 507 7.67 41.41 -1.15
CA ALA A 507 8.71 42.25 -1.71
C ALA A 507 9.79 42.61 -0.67
N GLY A 508 10.85 41.81 -0.59
CA GLY A 508 11.92 41.98 0.38
C GLY A 508 13.19 41.28 -0.08
N GLY A 509 14.20 42.06 -0.46
CA GLY A 509 15.55 41.62 -0.77
C GLY A 509 15.92 41.73 -2.24
N ASP A 510 15.38 40.82 -3.07
CA ASP A 510 16.01 40.47 -4.35
C ASP A 510 15.14 40.77 -5.60
N GLY A 511 14.11 41.61 -5.46
CA GLY A 511 13.45 42.26 -6.60
C GLY A 511 12.50 41.41 -7.45
N GLU A 512 12.25 40.12 -7.16
CA GLU A 512 11.20 39.35 -7.83
C GLU A 512 9.95 39.20 -6.95
N SER A 513 8.91 39.98 -7.28
CA SER A 513 7.54 39.71 -6.83
C SER A 513 7.00 38.50 -7.60
N GLY A 514 7.03 37.31 -6.99
CA GLY A 514 6.45 36.11 -7.59
C GLY A 514 4.95 36.00 -7.28
N ASP A 515 4.15 35.62 -8.28
CA ASP A 515 2.74 35.26 -8.11
C ASP A 515 2.59 34.03 -7.19
N ALA A 516 1.44 33.91 -6.52
CA ALA A 516 1.08 32.72 -5.76
C ALA A 516 0.99 31.48 -6.66
N PHE A 517 1.29 30.31 -6.12
CA PHE A 517 1.24 29.05 -6.87
C PHE A 517 0.86 27.87 -5.99
N VAL A 518 0.55 26.75 -6.62
CA VAL A 518 0.20 25.49 -5.98
C VAL A 518 1.24 24.44 -6.35
N LEU A 519 1.68 23.68 -5.37
CA LEU A 519 2.54 22.52 -5.52
C LEU A 519 1.72 21.26 -5.29
N VAL A 520 1.87 20.28 -6.17
CA VAL A 520 1.18 18.99 -6.09
C VAL A 520 2.21 17.88 -6.08
N ALA A 521 2.20 17.04 -5.04
CA ALA A 521 2.97 15.81 -5.00
C ALA A 521 2.32 14.76 -5.89
N ASP A 522 2.96 14.49 -7.03
CA ASP A 522 2.62 13.38 -7.90
C ASP A 522 3.38 12.15 -7.41
N ALA A 523 2.79 11.46 -6.43
CA ALA A 523 3.48 10.44 -5.65
C ALA A 523 4.00 9.31 -6.52
N PHE A 524 3.20 8.81 -7.46
CA PHE A 524 3.65 7.71 -8.35
C PHE A 524 4.45 8.21 -9.56
N GLY A 525 4.52 9.52 -9.77
CA GLY A 525 5.43 10.15 -10.72
C GLY A 525 6.78 10.55 -10.09
N ASP A 526 6.99 10.29 -8.79
CA ASP A 526 8.20 10.63 -8.03
C ASP A 526 8.64 12.10 -8.18
N ARG A 527 7.66 13.03 -8.26
CA ARG A 527 7.91 14.44 -8.55
C ARG A 527 6.93 15.37 -7.85
N ILE A 528 7.36 16.62 -7.63
CA ILE A 528 6.46 17.72 -7.22
C ILE A 528 6.23 18.63 -8.43
N GLN A 529 4.97 18.84 -8.80
CA GLN A 529 4.60 19.70 -9.93
C GLN A 529 4.07 21.05 -9.46
N ARG A 530 4.39 22.11 -10.19
CA ARG A 530 3.99 23.50 -9.92
C ARG A 530 2.89 23.94 -10.87
N PHE A 531 1.87 24.60 -10.33
CA PHE A 531 0.73 25.17 -11.06
C PHE A 531 0.44 26.59 -10.60
N THR A 532 -0.17 27.40 -11.47
CA THR A 532 -0.80 28.66 -11.03
C THR A 532 -2.03 28.37 -10.16
N THR A 533 -2.51 29.38 -9.42
CA THR A 533 -3.80 29.28 -8.71
C THR A 533 -5.01 29.15 -9.64
N GLU A 534 -4.82 29.41 -10.93
CA GLU A 534 -5.83 29.21 -11.98
C GLU A 534 -5.74 27.82 -12.64
N GLY A 535 -4.69 27.04 -12.33
CA GLY A 535 -4.53 25.65 -12.77
C GLY A 535 -3.58 25.44 -13.95
N ASP A 536 -2.89 26.47 -14.42
CA ASP A 536 -1.91 26.34 -15.50
C ASP A 536 -0.65 25.64 -14.99
N TYR A 537 -0.22 24.60 -15.69
CA TYR A 537 1.03 23.91 -15.39
C TYR A 537 2.25 24.82 -15.62
N ARG A 538 3.19 24.83 -14.67
CA ARG A 538 4.39 25.67 -14.69
C ARG A 538 5.71 24.90 -14.66
N GLY A 539 5.69 23.59 -14.45
CA GLY A 539 6.89 22.75 -14.45
C GLY A 539 6.96 21.78 -13.27
N VAL A 540 8.06 21.05 -13.21
CA VAL A 540 8.46 20.25 -12.05
C VAL A 540 9.32 21.13 -11.13
N LEU A 541 9.16 21.01 -9.82
CA LEU A 541 9.97 21.71 -8.83
C LEU A 541 11.45 21.32 -8.99
N GLY A 542 12.34 22.32 -9.13
CA GLY A 542 13.76 22.12 -9.47
C GLY A 542 14.06 21.97 -10.96
N GLY A 543 13.04 21.89 -11.83
CA GLY A 543 13.24 21.82 -13.28
C GLY A 543 14.08 20.61 -13.70
N ASP A 544 15.12 20.86 -14.51
CA ASP A 544 16.07 19.82 -14.95
C ASP A 544 16.96 19.29 -13.82
N ASP A 545 17.12 20.08 -12.74
CA ASP A 545 17.88 19.74 -11.54
C ASP A 545 16.97 19.21 -10.41
N ALA A 546 15.77 18.71 -10.75
CA ALA A 546 14.81 18.19 -9.80
C ALA A 546 15.42 17.09 -8.92
N VAL A 547 15.23 17.23 -7.61
CA VAL A 547 15.72 16.29 -6.61
C VAL A 547 14.99 14.95 -6.78
N SER A 548 15.74 13.85 -6.75
CA SER A 548 15.17 12.49 -6.77
C SER A 548 14.34 12.24 -5.51
N LEU A 549 13.05 11.93 -5.70
CA LEU A 549 12.11 11.60 -4.63
C LEU A 549 11.63 10.15 -4.78
N HIS A 550 11.18 9.53 -3.70
CA HIS A 550 10.62 8.18 -3.68
C HIS A 550 9.23 8.20 -3.06
N SER A 551 8.25 8.33 -3.94
CA SER A 551 6.85 8.42 -3.60
C SER A 551 6.56 9.54 -2.60
N PRO A 552 6.68 10.81 -3.03
CA PRO A 552 6.29 11.94 -2.19
C PRO A 552 4.78 11.86 -1.93
N TYR A 553 4.39 11.41 -0.74
CA TYR A 553 2.96 11.20 -0.43
C TYR A 553 2.28 12.46 0.08
N ASP A 554 3.05 13.42 0.58
CA ASP A 554 2.54 14.70 1.07
C ASP A 554 3.56 15.81 0.82
N LEU A 555 3.20 17.06 1.12
CA LEU A 555 4.16 18.16 1.28
C LEU A 555 3.60 19.25 2.18
N ALA A 556 4.43 19.79 3.07
CA ALA A 556 4.08 20.96 3.88
C ALA A 556 5.09 22.09 3.70
N ARG A 557 4.62 23.32 3.85
CA ARG A 557 5.45 24.52 3.78
C ARG A 557 5.61 25.12 5.18
N ALA A 558 6.84 25.20 5.64
CA ALA A 558 7.19 25.92 6.85
C ALA A 558 7.09 27.44 6.65
N ALA A 559 6.98 28.20 7.75
CA ALA A 559 6.85 29.66 7.71
C ALA A 559 8.02 30.35 7.00
N ASP A 560 9.22 29.79 7.11
CA ASP A 560 10.46 30.27 6.48
C ASP A 560 10.55 30.01 4.96
N GLY A 561 9.58 29.29 4.38
CA GLY A 561 9.60 28.93 2.96
C GLY A 561 10.11 27.52 2.67
N THR A 562 10.62 26.80 3.67
CA THR A 562 11.10 25.43 3.49
C THR A 562 9.94 24.48 3.20
N LEU A 563 10.11 23.64 2.18
CA LEU A 563 9.19 22.56 1.83
C LEU A 563 9.67 21.26 2.46
N TRP A 564 8.78 20.57 3.18
CA TRP A 564 9.04 19.28 3.80
C TRP A 564 8.21 18.21 3.11
N ILE A 565 8.85 17.12 2.73
CA ILE A 565 8.25 16.07 1.89
C ILE A 565 8.52 14.72 2.55
N PRO A 566 7.49 13.96 2.98
CA PRO A 566 7.65 12.57 3.36
C PRO A 566 7.74 11.68 2.11
N GLU A 567 8.78 10.85 2.06
CA GLU A 567 9.00 9.89 0.99
C GLU A 567 8.56 8.51 1.49
N TYR A 568 7.35 8.09 1.09
CA TYR A 568 6.70 6.88 1.58
C TYR A 568 7.56 5.64 1.39
N HIS A 569 8.05 5.39 0.17
CA HIS A 569 8.94 4.27 -0.11
C HIS A 569 10.40 4.56 0.26
N GLY A 570 10.75 5.84 0.43
CA GLY A 570 12.10 6.26 0.82
C GLY A 570 12.40 6.08 2.31
N GLY A 571 11.38 5.92 3.16
CA GLY A 571 11.56 5.81 4.62
C GLY A 571 12.27 7.03 5.20
N ARG A 572 11.99 8.21 4.65
CA ARG A 572 12.70 9.46 4.98
C ARG A 572 11.82 10.68 4.74
N ILE A 573 12.26 11.81 5.25
CA ILE A 573 11.77 13.13 4.85
C ILE A 573 12.88 13.88 4.10
N THR A 574 12.47 14.70 3.14
CA THR A 574 13.33 15.59 2.36
C THR A 574 12.90 17.04 2.58
N ALA A 575 13.86 17.92 2.87
CA ALA A 575 13.65 19.37 2.98
C ALA A 575 14.20 20.06 1.72
N LEU A 576 13.39 20.89 1.07
CA LEU A 576 13.73 21.66 -0.13
C LEU A 576 13.45 23.16 0.09
N ARG A 577 14.16 24.02 -0.64
CA ARG A 577 13.70 25.40 -0.86
C ARG A 577 12.54 25.41 -1.85
N ALA A 578 11.79 26.53 -1.90
CA ALA A 578 10.70 26.73 -2.85
C ALA A 578 11.13 26.71 -4.33
N ASP A 579 12.42 26.87 -4.62
CA ASP A 579 12.99 26.71 -5.97
C ASP A 579 13.34 25.25 -6.33
N GLY A 580 13.29 24.33 -5.37
CA GLY A 580 13.65 22.91 -5.51
C GLY A 580 15.04 22.55 -4.98
N THR A 581 15.83 23.50 -4.49
CA THR A 581 17.17 23.23 -3.95
C THR A 581 17.10 22.33 -2.72
N LEU A 582 17.84 21.22 -2.71
CA LEU A 582 17.93 20.30 -1.57
C LEU A 582 18.61 20.95 -0.36
N LEU A 583 17.89 21.05 0.76
CA LEU A 583 18.42 21.47 2.06
C LEU A 583 18.94 20.29 2.87
N GLY A 584 18.29 19.13 2.73
CA GLY A 584 18.79 17.87 3.27
C GLY A 584 17.72 16.81 3.47
N ARG A 585 18.13 15.67 4.03
CA ARG A 585 17.27 14.51 4.28
C ARG A 585 17.44 13.96 5.70
N TRP A 586 16.37 13.36 6.21
CA TRP A 586 16.39 12.67 7.51
C TRP A 586 15.59 11.37 7.45
N SER A 587 16.13 10.27 7.98
CA SER A 587 15.52 8.94 7.90
C SER A 587 15.36 8.25 9.26
N GLY A 588 15.59 8.93 10.38
CA GLY A 588 15.73 8.31 11.71
C GLY A 588 17.17 8.34 12.23
N ASP A 589 17.33 8.10 13.53
CA ASP A 589 18.64 8.06 14.17
C ASP A 589 19.19 6.62 14.12
N ALA A 590 20.24 6.40 13.33
CA ALA A 590 20.80 5.06 13.08
C ALA A 590 21.41 4.44 14.35
N ASP A 591 21.74 5.26 15.35
CA ASP A 591 22.41 4.86 16.59
C ASP A 591 21.42 4.64 17.76
N SER A 592 20.10 4.65 17.53
CA SER A 592 19.13 4.43 18.62
C SER A 592 19.20 3.00 19.15
N SER A 593 19.78 2.83 20.33
CA SER A 593 19.89 1.52 21.01
C SER A 593 18.58 1.04 21.64
N ASP A 594 17.58 1.92 21.78
CA ASP A 594 16.27 1.62 22.38
C ASP A 594 15.19 1.24 21.34
N GLY A 595 15.51 1.33 20.04
CA GLY A 595 14.60 1.06 18.92
C GLY A 595 13.46 2.07 18.75
N ARG A 596 13.39 3.12 19.59
CA ARG A 596 12.27 4.09 19.60
C ARG A 596 12.50 5.26 18.67
N THR A 597 13.73 5.62 18.33
CA THR A 597 14.06 6.64 17.31
C THR A 597 14.65 6.05 16.02
N GLY A 598 14.45 4.74 15.82
CA GLY A 598 14.82 4.02 14.61
C GLY A 598 14.14 4.56 13.33
N PRO A 599 14.46 3.99 12.16
CA PRO A 599 14.13 4.59 10.88
C PRO A 599 12.64 4.79 10.64
N LEU A 600 12.28 5.81 9.87
CA LEU A 600 10.91 6.01 9.41
C LEU A 600 10.49 4.84 8.51
N VAL A 601 9.26 4.36 8.66
CA VAL A 601 8.68 3.31 7.84
C VAL A 601 7.37 3.83 7.28
N THR A 602 7.35 4.06 5.96
CA THR A 602 6.19 4.60 5.25
C THR A 602 5.64 5.90 5.87
N PRO A 603 6.46 6.97 5.99
CA PRO A 603 5.95 8.26 6.43
C PRO A 603 4.90 8.75 5.44
N TRP A 604 3.69 9.06 5.94
CA TRP A 604 2.53 9.31 5.08
C TRP A 604 2.23 10.80 4.94
N GLY A 605 2.01 11.48 6.07
CA GLY A 605 1.73 12.91 6.13
C GLY A 605 2.63 13.63 7.12
N LEU A 606 2.79 14.93 6.94
CA LEU A 606 3.53 15.78 7.86
C LEU A 606 3.00 17.20 7.83
N ASP A 607 3.27 17.97 8.89
CA ASP A 607 3.10 19.42 8.86
C ASP A 607 4.12 20.10 9.79
N VAL A 608 4.33 21.40 9.62
CA VAL A 608 5.37 22.16 10.30
C VAL A 608 4.78 23.34 11.05
N ASP A 609 5.06 23.41 12.35
CA ASP A 609 4.58 24.52 13.17
C ASP A 609 5.35 25.83 12.93
N ARG A 610 4.85 26.93 13.49
CA ARG A 610 5.47 28.26 13.32
C ARG A 610 6.85 28.39 13.97
N THR A 611 7.23 27.43 14.82
CA THR A 611 8.55 27.35 15.46
C THR A 611 9.55 26.52 14.63
N GLY A 612 9.10 25.93 13.52
CA GLY A 612 9.90 25.05 12.66
C GLY A 612 9.88 23.59 13.08
N ARG A 613 9.06 23.21 14.06
CA ARG A 613 8.93 21.83 14.53
C ARG A 613 8.17 21.01 13.50
N VAL A 614 8.76 19.90 13.05
CA VAL A 614 8.18 19.03 12.02
C VAL A 614 7.47 17.86 12.69
N TRP A 615 6.17 17.71 12.44
CA TRP A 615 5.36 16.60 12.92
C TRP A 615 5.12 15.61 11.80
N ILE A 616 5.39 14.34 12.03
CA ILE A 616 5.39 13.29 11.01
C ILE A 616 4.50 12.14 11.46
N ALA A 617 3.57 11.75 10.59
CA ALA A 617 2.84 10.50 10.69
C ALA A 617 3.71 9.35 10.14
N ASP A 618 4.42 8.66 11.04
CA ASP A 618 5.23 7.47 10.72
C ASP A 618 4.33 6.23 10.74
N THR A 619 3.49 6.13 9.70
CA THR A 619 2.35 5.22 9.60
C THR A 619 2.73 3.76 9.78
N GLY A 620 3.83 3.33 9.15
CA GLY A 620 4.27 1.92 9.18
C GLY A 620 4.73 1.49 10.56
N ASN A 621 5.31 2.42 11.33
CA ASN A 621 5.66 2.21 12.74
C ASN A 621 4.53 2.55 13.72
N ARG A 622 3.37 3.01 13.23
CA ARG A 622 2.18 3.37 14.03
C ARG A 622 2.49 4.38 15.15
N ARG A 623 3.27 5.40 14.81
CA ARG A 623 3.75 6.41 15.76
C ARG A 623 3.82 7.79 15.13
N LEU A 624 3.83 8.79 15.99
CA LEU A 624 4.15 10.17 15.66
C LEU A 624 5.61 10.45 15.97
N VAL A 625 6.27 11.15 15.06
CA VAL A 625 7.63 11.64 15.24
C VAL A 625 7.61 13.16 15.16
N THR A 626 8.19 13.82 16.15
CA THR A 626 8.35 15.28 16.16
C THR A 626 9.82 15.62 16.14
N LEU A 627 10.23 16.40 15.15
CA LEU A 627 11.60 16.88 14.99
C LEU A 627 11.67 18.34 15.46
N VAL A 628 12.48 18.59 16.48
CA VAL A 628 12.65 19.91 17.07
C VAL A 628 13.94 20.53 16.53
N PRO A 629 13.88 21.69 15.84
CA PRO A 629 15.04 22.37 15.26
C PRO A 629 16.19 22.58 16.23
#